data_AF-A0A7G4RDA5-F1
#
_entry.id   AF-A0A7G4RDA5-F1
#
_cell.length_a   1.000
_cell.length_b   1.000
_cell.length_c   1.000
_cell.angle_alpha   90.00
_cell.angle_beta   90.00
_cell.angle_gamma   90.00
#
_symmetry.space_group_name_H-M   'P 1'
#
loop_
_entity.id
_entity.type
_entity.pdbx_description
1 polymer ?
#
loop_
_entity_poly.entity_id
_entity_poly.type
_entity_poly.pdbx_seq_one_letter_code
_entity_poly.pdbx_strand_id
1 'polypeptide(L)'
;MDQNKEADYGVLNDLARGCANPQRIEQHWDDMMRIAGSLKLGTVQASELIRSLLKSDKPSSLAKAIIEVGRINKTLYLLNYIDDEDYRRRILTQLNRGEGRHSVARVIFHGQRGEIRKRYREGQEDQLGALGFVTNAFVLWNTIYMNAARNYLEQKSIVIKEENEARLSPLQHGHINVLGHYSFTLSNSILKDS
;
A
#
# COMPACT_ATOMS: atom_id res chain seq x y z
N MET A 1 23.44 -23.14 18.08
CA MET A 1 22.00 -22.95 18.37
C MET A 1 21.28 -24.15 17.77
N ASP A 2 20.83 -25.06 18.62
CA ASP A 2 20.28 -26.36 18.19
C ASP A 2 18.89 -26.15 17.58
N GLN A 3 18.73 -26.47 16.29
CA GLN A 3 17.45 -26.32 15.59
C GLN A 3 16.64 -27.60 15.80
N ASN A 4 15.62 -27.53 16.66
CA ASN A 4 14.73 -28.67 16.88
C ASN A 4 13.84 -28.87 15.65
N LYS A 5 14.24 -29.80 14.77
CA LYS A 5 13.48 -30.20 13.57
C LYS A 5 12.21 -31.00 13.89
N GLU A 6 12.01 -31.36 15.15
CA GLU A 6 10.84 -32.12 15.63
C GLU A 6 9.82 -31.23 16.37
N ALA A 7 9.98 -29.91 16.32
CA ALA A 7 9.01 -28.99 16.92
C ALA A 7 7.65 -29.09 16.22
N ASP A 8 6.60 -29.40 17.00
CA ASP A 8 5.22 -29.44 16.55
C ASP A 8 4.50 -28.14 16.89
N TYR A 9 4.16 -27.36 15.86
CA TYR A 9 3.41 -26.11 15.94
C TYR A 9 1.91 -26.28 15.58
N GLY A 10 1.41 -27.53 15.56
CA GLY A 10 0.02 -27.85 15.24
C GLY A 10 -0.40 -27.33 13.86
N VAL A 11 -1.45 -26.51 13.83
CA VAL A 11 -2.00 -25.93 12.58
C VAL A 11 -1.01 -25.05 11.81
N LEU A 12 0.05 -24.57 12.47
CA LEU A 12 1.07 -23.72 11.85
C LEU A 12 2.23 -24.52 11.23
N ASN A 13 2.27 -25.85 11.37
CA ASN A 13 3.33 -26.69 10.79
C ASN A 13 3.47 -26.50 9.26
N ASP A 14 2.34 -26.32 8.57
CA ASP A 14 2.34 -26.08 7.13
C ASP A 14 2.92 -24.72 6.75
N LEU A 15 2.85 -23.74 7.65
CA LEU A 15 3.40 -22.40 7.48
C LEU A 15 4.87 -22.33 7.93
N ALA A 16 5.24 -23.09 8.95
CA ALA A 16 6.56 -23.11 9.60
C ALA A 16 7.59 -24.02 8.88
N ARG A 17 7.45 -24.23 7.56
CA ARG A 17 8.30 -25.15 6.78
C ARG A 17 9.72 -24.63 6.48
N GLY A 18 9.99 -23.35 6.71
CA GLY A 18 11.26 -22.71 6.36
C GLY A 18 12.07 -22.29 7.58
N CYS A 19 13.20 -22.95 7.84
CA CYS A 19 14.18 -22.49 8.82
C CYS A 19 15.18 -21.53 8.18
N ALA A 20 15.50 -20.43 8.87
CA ALA A 20 16.61 -19.57 8.50
C ALA A 20 17.94 -20.29 8.73
N ASN A 21 18.91 -20.08 7.84
CA ASN A 21 20.26 -20.63 7.98
C ASN A 21 21.20 -19.56 8.57
N PRO A 22 21.51 -19.59 9.88
CA PRO A 22 22.37 -18.59 10.51
C PRO A 22 23.82 -18.67 10.03
N GLN A 23 24.31 -19.85 9.65
CA GLN A 23 25.70 -20.01 9.18
C GLN A 23 25.97 -19.18 7.92
N ARG A 24 24.99 -19.06 7.01
CA ARG A 24 25.11 -18.19 5.83
C ARG A 24 25.18 -16.71 6.17
N ILE A 25 24.51 -16.31 7.25
CA ILE A 25 24.52 -14.93 7.76
C ILE A 25 25.89 -14.63 8.36
N GLU A 26 26.40 -15.53 9.22
CA GLU A 26 27.70 -15.40 9.86
C GLU A 26 28.84 -15.33 8.84
N GLN A 27 28.83 -16.21 7.83
CA GLN A 27 29.87 -16.26 6.78
C GLN A 27 29.97 -14.97 5.94
N HIS A 28 28.90 -14.19 5.85
CA HIS A 28 28.84 -12.98 5.02
C HIS A 28 28.54 -11.72 5.83
N TRP A 29 28.69 -11.78 7.16
CA TRP A 29 28.31 -10.69 8.06
C TRP A 29 29.02 -9.38 7.72
N ASP A 30 30.34 -9.44 7.56
CA ASP A 30 31.16 -8.26 7.25
C ASP A 30 30.78 -7.63 5.91
N ASP A 31 30.51 -8.44 4.88
CA ASP A 31 30.11 -7.95 3.57
C ASP A 31 28.73 -7.30 3.60
N MET A 32 27.79 -7.85 4.38
CA MET A 32 26.49 -7.23 4.61
C MET A 32 26.62 -5.90 5.34
N MET A 33 27.52 -5.80 6.35
CA MET A 33 27.78 -4.54 7.06
C MET A 33 28.44 -3.50 6.15
N ARG A 34 29.37 -3.90 5.28
CA ARG A 34 29.97 -3.01 4.28
C ARG A 34 28.91 -2.48 3.31
N ILE A 35 28.02 -3.34 2.80
CA ILE A 35 26.90 -2.92 1.96
C ILE A 35 25.99 -1.92 2.69
N ALA A 36 25.61 -2.23 3.93
CA ALA A 36 24.76 -1.35 4.72
C ALA A 36 25.43 0.02 4.96
N GLY A 37 26.74 0.03 5.24
CA GLY A 37 27.55 1.24 5.36
C GLY A 37 27.59 2.03 4.06
N SER A 38 27.89 1.37 2.94
CA SER A 38 27.94 2.00 1.62
C SER A 38 26.60 2.63 1.20
N LEU A 39 25.49 1.95 1.49
CA LEU A 39 24.14 2.48 1.27
C LEU A 39 23.84 3.67 2.17
N LYS A 40 24.14 3.55 3.47
CA LYS A 40 23.89 4.61 4.45
C LYS A 40 24.70 5.88 4.16
N LEU A 41 25.92 5.72 3.65
CA LEU A 41 26.80 6.83 3.25
C LEU A 41 26.54 7.33 1.82
N GLY A 42 25.58 6.74 1.09
CA GLY A 42 25.24 7.16 -0.28
C GLY A 42 26.30 6.88 -1.33
N THR A 43 27.32 6.07 -1.00
CA THR A 43 28.42 5.71 -1.92
C THR A 43 27.98 4.77 -3.04
N VAL A 44 26.88 4.03 -2.83
CA VAL A 44 26.28 3.12 -3.82
C VAL A 44 24.76 3.29 -3.77
N GLN A 45 24.12 3.32 -4.94
CA GLN A 45 22.66 3.34 -5.01
C GLN A 45 22.07 1.95 -4.78
N ALA A 46 20.93 1.88 -4.08
CA ALA A 46 20.22 0.62 -3.85
C ALA A 46 19.83 -0.11 -5.15
N SER A 47 19.49 0.64 -6.19
CA SER A 47 19.14 0.12 -7.52
C SER A 47 20.29 -0.64 -8.18
N GLU A 48 21.51 -0.10 -8.10
CA GLU A 48 22.72 -0.72 -8.62
C GLU A 48 23.11 -1.96 -7.83
N LEU A 49 22.96 -1.88 -6.50
CA LEU A 49 23.26 -2.98 -5.61
C LEU A 49 22.34 -4.18 -5.85
N ILE A 50 21.04 -3.96 -6.00
CA ILE A 50 20.07 -5.01 -6.36
C ILE A 50 20.42 -5.62 -7.71
N ARG A 51 20.73 -4.80 -8.72
CA ARG A 51 21.13 -5.29 -10.05
C ARG A 51 22.39 -6.14 -9.99
N SER A 52 23.36 -5.78 -9.15
CA SER A 52 24.59 -6.54 -8.94
C SER A 52 24.33 -7.87 -8.23
N LEU A 53 23.56 -7.86 -7.14
CA LEU A 53 23.23 -9.05 -6.35
C LEU A 53 22.38 -10.08 -7.13
N LEU A 54 21.57 -9.60 -8.08
CA LEU A 54 20.64 -10.40 -8.88
C LEU A 54 21.06 -10.47 -10.37
N LYS A 55 22.35 -10.24 -10.67
CA LYS A 55 22.86 -10.19 -12.04
C LYS A 55 22.69 -11.51 -12.81
N SER A 56 22.59 -12.63 -12.10
CA SER A 56 22.44 -13.99 -12.66
C SER A 56 21.16 -14.67 -12.16
N ASP A 57 20.68 -15.68 -12.90
CA ASP A 57 19.52 -16.51 -12.53
C ASP A 57 19.61 -17.13 -11.13
N LYS A 58 20.84 -17.33 -10.63
CA LYS A 58 21.10 -17.74 -9.25
C LYS A 58 21.56 -16.55 -8.42
N PRO A 59 20.94 -16.26 -7.26
CA PRO A 59 21.42 -15.21 -6.37
C PRO A 59 22.85 -15.50 -5.90
N SER A 60 23.66 -14.46 -5.76
CA SER A 60 25.00 -14.58 -5.18
C SER A 60 24.96 -15.12 -3.75
N SER A 61 26.09 -15.58 -3.21
CA SER A 61 26.15 -16.07 -1.82
C SER A 61 25.78 -14.96 -0.82
N LEU A 62 26.24 -13.74 -1.07
CA LEU A 62 25.85 -12.54 -0.32
C LEU A 62 24.36 -12.23 -0.44
N ALA A 63 23.79 -12.33 -1.65
CA ALA A 63 22.35 -12.17 -1.85
C ALA A 63 21.55 -13.22 -1.06
N LYS A 64 22.01 -14.48 -1.02
CA LYS A 64 21.41 -15.53 -0.21
C LYS A 64 21.49 -15.22 1.29
N ALA A 65 22.63 -14.73 1.78
CA ALA A 65 22.77 -14.33 3.18
C ALA A 65 21.79 -13.21 3.56
N ILE A 66 21.65 -12.19 2.70
CA ILE A 66 20.66 -11.11 2.89
C ILE A 66 19.23 -11.67 2.90
N ILE A 67 18.91 -12.64 2.03
CA ILE A 67 17.61 -13.32 2.03
C ILE A 67 17.36 -14.07 3.35
N GLU A 68 18.36 -14.74 3.93
CA GLU A 68 18.22 -15.41 5.24
C GLU A 68 17.92 -14.40 6.36
N VAL A 69 18.60 -13.25 6.38
CA VAL A 69 18.26 -12.14 7.31
C VAL A 69 16.82 -11.67 7.09
N GLY A 70 16.40 -11.52 5.83
CA GLY A 70 15.04 -11.17 5.47
C GLY A 70 14.00 -12.18 5.97
N ARG A 71 14.31 -13.48 5.97
CA ARG A 71 13.44 -14.54 6.51
C ARG A 71 13.23 -14.41 8.02
N ILE A 72 14.29 -14.08 8.76
CA ILE A 72 14.19 -13.83 10.22
C ILE A 72 13.24 -12.66 10.48
N ASN A 73 13.48 -11.52 9.81
CA ASN A 73 12.62 -10.35 9.94
C ASN A 73 11.16 -10.63 9.55
N LYS A 74 10.94 -11.37 8.47
CA LYS A 74 9.60 -11.79 8.04
C LYS A 74 8.91 -12.68 9.09
N THR A 75 9.66 -13.58 9.72
CA THR A 75 9.13 -14.46 10.76
C THR A 75 8.71 -13.66 11.99
N LEU A 76 9.59 -12.78 12.48
CA LEU A 76 9.28 -11.88 13.61
C LEU A 76 8.06 -11.00 13.30
N TYR A 77 8.00 -10.44 12.09
CA TYR A 77 6.85 -9.65 11.64
C TYR A 77 5.54 -10.46 11.68
N LEU A 78 5.54 -11.68 11.15
CA LEU A 78 4.34 -12.53 11.12
C LEU A 78 3.89 -12.95 12.52
N LEU A 79 4.84 -13.31 13.39
CA LEU A 79 4.54 -13.66 14.78
C LEU A 79 3.91 -12.48 15.52
N ASN A 80 4.51 -11.29 15.44
CA ASN A 80 3.95 -10.08 16.02
C ASN A 80 2.57 -9.73 15.41
N TYR A 81 2.39 -9.93 14.11
CA TYR A 81 1.11 -9.68 13.44
C TYR A 81 -0.01 -10.60 13.94
N ILE A 82 0.30 -11.85 14.28
CA ILE A 82 -0.66 -12.82 14.79
C ILE A 82 -0.95 -12.55 16.28
N ASP A 83 0.07 -12.27 17.08
CA ASP A 83 -0.03 -12.16 18.54
C ASP A 83 -0.57 -10.79 19.01
N ASP A 84 -0.14 -9.70 18.39
CA ASP A 84 -0.46 -8.33 18.83
C ASP A 84 -1.54 -7.69 17.96
N GLU A 85 -2.74 -7.52 18.53
CA GLU A 85 -3.87 -6.89 17.85
C GLU A 85 -3.62 -5.42 17.51
N ASP A 86 -2.96 -4.65 18.38
CA ASP A 86 -2.71 -3.23 18.15
C ASP A 86 -1.65 -3.05 17.04
N TYR A 87 -0.63 -3.90 17.03
CA TYR A 87 0.35 -3.97 15.94
C TYR A 87 -0.33 -4.29 14.60
N ARG A 88 -1.20 -5.32 14.59
CA ARG A 88 -2.00 -5.70 13.42
C ARG A 88 -2.90 -4.57 12.93
N ARG A 89 -3.61 -3.91 13.86
CA ARG A 89 -4.52 -2.79 13.55
C ARG A 89 -3.77 -1.60 12.97
N ARG A 90 -2.59 -1.28 13.49
CA ARG A 90 -1.73 -0.21 12.95
C ARG A 90 -1.30 -0.51 11.51
N ILE A 91 -0.90 -1.75 11.23
CA ILE A 91 -0.55 -2.19 9.87
C ILE A 91 -1.74 -2.08 8.92
N LEU A 92 -2.90 -2.61 9.32
CA LEU A 92 -4.12 -2.56 8.50
C LEU A 92 -4.58 -1.12 8.23
N THR A 93 -4.41 -0.21 9.18
CA THR A 93 -4.74 1.21 8.97
C THR A 93 -3.86 1.82 7.88
N GLN A 94 -2.56 1.53 7.88
CA GLN A 94 -1.66 2.01 6.82
C GLN A 94 -1.98 1.37 5.46
N LEU A 95 -2.26 0.06 5.45
CA LEU A 95 -2.66 -0.65 4.24
C LEU A 95 -3.96 -0.07 3.65
N ASN A 96 -4.97 0.11 4.49
CA ASN A 96 -6.26 0.70 4.11
C ASN A 96 -6.13 2.12 3.56
N ARG A 97 -5.15 2.92 4.04
CA ARG A 97 -4.88 4.24 3.44
C ARG A 97 -4.32 4.11 2.02
N GLY A 98 -3.38 3.20 1.81
CA GLY A 98 -2.82 2.92 0.48
C GLY A 98 -3.88 2.38 -0.48
N GLU A 99 -4.58 1.34 -0.07
CA GLU A 99 -5.67 0.72 -0.85
C GLU A 99 -6.81 1.70 -1.11
N GLY A 100 -7.23 2.47 -0.10
CA GLY A 100 -8.25 3.50 -0.25
C GLY A 100 -7.84 4.57 -1.26
N ARG A 101 -6.57 5.02 -1.24
CA ARG A 101 -6.04 5.94 -2.24
C ARG A 101 -6.04 5.33 -3.63
N HIS A 102 -5.64 4.07 -3.76
CA HIS A 102 -5.69 3.36 -5.05
C HIS A 102 -7.13 3.16 -5.55
N SER A 103 -8.09 2.92 -4.66
CA SER A 103 -9.51 2.83 -4.99
C SER A 103 -10.04 4.15 -5.54
N VAL A 104 -9.76 5.26 -4.84
CA VAL A 104 -10.10 6.61 -5.32
C VAL A 104 -9.46 6.90 -6.68
N ALA A 105 -8.16 6.63 -6.82
CA ALA A 105 -7.47 6.84 -8.09
C ALA A 105 -8.09 6.03 -9.24
N ARG A 106 -8.54 4.79 -8.97
CA ARG A 106 -9.23 3.95 -9.95
C ARG A 106 -10.59 4.53 -10.37
N VAL A 107 -11.35 5.05 -9.40
CA VAL A 107 -12.64 5.71 -9.65
C VAL A 107 -12.45 7.00 -10.45
N ILE A 108 -11.40 7.77 -10.19
CA ILE A 108 -11.05 8.98 -10.96
C ILE A 108 -10.61 8.60 -12.38
N PHE A 109 -9.82 7.53 -12.52
CA PHE A 109 -9.32 7.03 -13.80
C PHE A 109 -10.36 6.15 -14.53
N HIS A 110 -11.62 6.60 -14.56
CA HIS A 110 -12.75 5.84 -15.11
C HIS A 110 -12.73 5.70 -16.65
N GLY A 111 -11.95 6.53 -17.37
CA GLY A 111 -11.77 6.42 -18.81
C GLY A 111 -10.91 5.21 -19.18
N GLN A 112 -11.47 4.26 -19.95
CA GLN A 112 -10.86 2.97 -20.36
C GLN A 112 -10.81 1.84 -19.31
N ARG A 113 -11.85 1.67 -18.47
CA ARG A 113 -11.96 0.54 -17.51
C ARG A 113 -10.79 0.47 -16.50
N GLY A 114 -10.09 1.56 -16.24
CA GLY A 114 -8.96 1.58 -15.30
C GLY A 114 -7.63 1.02 -15.86
N GLU A 115 -7.52 0.75 -17.17
CA GLU A 115 -6.28 0.25 -17.79
C GLU A 115 -5.51 1.35 -18.53
N ILE A 116 -4.24 1.56 -18.18
CA ILE A 116 -3.32 2.40 -18.95
C ILE A 116 -2.87 1.62 -20.19
N ARG A 117 -3.63 1.70 -21.29
CA ARG A 117 -3.23 1.14 -22.59
C ARG A 117 -2.44 2.15 -23.42
N LYS A 118 -1.25 2.55 -22.96
CA LYS A 118 -0.27 3.20 -23.86
C LYS A 118 1.14 2.66 -23.63
N ARG A 119 1.74 2.21 -24.73
CA ARG A 119 3.09 1.65 -24.84
C ARG A 119 4.11 2.79 -25.01
N TYR A 120 4.20 3.73 -24.07
CA TYR A 120 5.19 4.82 -24.09
C TYR A 120 5.51 5.27 -22.65
N ARG A 121 6.79 5.29 -22.26
CA ARG A 121 7.25 5.52 -20.88
C ARG A 121 7.16 6.99 -20.46
N GLU A 122 7.48 7.93 -21.35
CA GLU A 122 7.41 9.38 -21.08
C GLU A 122 5.97 9.89 -20.86
N GLY A 123 4.98 9.36 -21.60
CA GLY A 123 3.58 9.78 -21.42
C GLY A 123 2.89 9.23 -20.16
N GLN A 124 3.49 8.25 -19.48
CA GLN A 124 2.95 7.68 -18.25
C GLN A 124 3.24 8.56 -17.03
N GLU A 125 4.38 9.26 -17.01
CA GLU A 125 4.76 10.11 -15.88
C GLU A 125 3.81 11.30 -15.74
N ASP A 126 3.47 11.97 -16.85
CA ASP A 126 2.48 13.06 -16.85
C ASP A 126 1.09 12.58 -16.46
N GLN A 127 0.67 11.40 -16.93
CA GLN A 127 -0.62 10.81 -16.58
C GLN A 127 -0.68 10.42 -15.10
N LEU A 128 0.40 9.85 -14.54
CA LEU A 128 0.50 9.50 -13.12
C LEU A 128 0.58 10.76 -12.26
N GLY A 129 1.28 11.80 -12.72
CA GLY A 129 1.34 13.11 -12.07
C GLY A 129 -0.04 13.78 -12.02
N ALA A 130 -0.74 13.84 -13.15
CA ALA A 130 -2.10 14.37 -13.24
C ALA A 130 -3.09 13.56 -12.40
N LEU A 131 -3.04 12.23 -12.46
CA LEU A 131 -3.88 11.36 -11.62
C LEU A 131 -3.59 11.57 -10.12
N GLY A 132 -2.31 11.69 -9.75
CA GLY A 132 -1.90 12.01 -8.40
C GLY A 132 -2.44 13.37 -7.92
N PHE A 133 -2.37 14.38 -8.77
CA PHE A 133 -2.92 15.72 -8.50
C PHE A 133 -4.42 15.69 -8.28
N VAL A 134 -5.19 15.09 -9.20
CA VAL A 134 -6.65 15.00 -9.09
C VAL A 134 -7.06 14.17 -7.87
N THR A 135 -6.35 13.07 -7.60
CA THR A 135 -6.56 12.26 -6.38
C THR A 135 -6.33 13.08 -5.11
N ASN A 136 -5.29 13.91 -5.06
CA ASN A 136 -5.03 14.76 -3.91
C ASN A 136 -6.09 15.87 -3.77
N ALA A 137 -6.50 16.51 -4.86
CA ALA A 137 -7.57 17.50 -4.86
C ALA A 137 -8.90 16.92 -4.36
N PHE A 138 -9.21 15.70 -4.76
CA PHE A 138 -10.37 14.93 -4.29
C PHE A 138 -10.32 14.68 -2.78
N VAL A 139 -9.17 14.21 -2.28
CA VAL A 139 -8.99 13.97 -0.84
C VAL A 139 -9.11 15.27 -0.04
N LEU A 140 -8.57 16.38 -0.56
CA LEU A 140 -8.71 17.69 0.05
C LEU A 140 -10.18 18.13 0.10
N TRP A 141 -10.92 17.97 -1.00
CA TRP A 141 -12.35 18.27 -1.06
C TRP A 141 -13.12 17.49 0.00
N ASN A 142 -12.94 16.17 0.06
CA ASN A 142 -13.59 15.34 1.08
C ASN A 142 -13.24 15.81 2.49
N THR A 143 -11.97 16.13 2.76
CA THR A 143 -11.54 16.63 4.07
C THR A 143 -12.27 17.92 4.46
N ILE A 144 -12.36 18.89 3.54
CA ILE A 144 -13.06 20.16 3.79
C ILE A 144 -14.54 19.94 4.05
N TYR A 145 -15.21 19.12 3.25
CA TYR A 145 -16.65 18.84 3.39
C TYR A 145 -16.97 18.02 4.64
N MET A 146 -16.14 17.06 5.00
CA MET A 146 -16.28 16.32 6.25
C MET A 146 -16.12 17.24 7.46
N ASN A 147 -15.16 18.17 7.42
CA ASN A 147 -15.00 19.19 8.46
C ASN A 147 -16.22 20.13 8.53
N ALA A 148 -16.75 20.57 7.39
CA ALA A 148 -17.96 21.37 7.35
C ALA A 148 -19.19 20.61 7.92
N ALA A 149 -19.33 19.33 7.58
CA ALA A 149 -20.38 18.47 8.12
C ALA A 149 -20.24 18.25 9.64
N ARG A 150 -19.01 18.07 10.14
CA ARG A 150 -18.70 17.99 11.58
C ARG A 150 -19.15 19.27 12.30
N ASN A 151 -18.74 20.44 11.80
CA ASN A 151 -19.13 21.73 12.36
C ASN A 151 -20.66 21.93 12.38
N TYR A 152 -21.34 21.49 11.32
CA TYR A 152 -22.81 21.54 11.26
C TYR A 152 -23.48 20.63 12.30
N LEU A 153 -22.95 19.43 12.54
CA LEU A 153 -23.46 18.52 13.56
C LEU A 153 -23.24 19.05 14.97
N GLU A 154 -22.08 19.66 15.24
CA GLU A 154 -21.80 20.34 16.51
C GLU A 154 -22.78 21.50 16.77
N GLN A 155 -23.06 22.32 15.75
CA GLN A 155 -24.05 23.41 15.85
C GLN A 155 -25.45 22.89 16.19
N LYS A 156 -25.79 21.67 15.76
CA LYS A 156 -27.06 21.00 16.10
C LYS A 156 -27.04 20.28 17.45
N SER A 157 -25.97 20.40 18.23
CA SER A 157 -25.78 19.69 19.50
C SER A 157 -25.84 18.16 19.36
N ILE A 158 -25.49 17.63 18.18
CA ILE A 158 -25.39 16.18 17.96
C ILE A 158 -23.99 15.75 18.39
N VAL A 159 -23.93 14.91 19.44
CA VAL A 159 -22.65 14.43 19.98
C VAL A 159 -22.03 13.42 19.03
N ILE A 160 -20.85 13.75 18.50
CA ILE A 160 -20.00 12.82 17.76
C ILE A 160 -19.10 12.10 18.76
N LYS A 161 -19.19 10.77 18.83
CA LYS A 161 -18.27 9.97 19.64
C LYS A 161 -16.86 10.08 19.07
N GLU A 162 -15.86 10.26 19.93
CA GLU A 162 -14.44 10.34 19.55
C GLU A 162 -13.98 9.10 18.74
N GLU A 163 -14.51 7.93 19.08
CA GLU A 163 -14.28 6.68 18.35
C GLU A 163 -14.73 6.73 16.87
N ASN A 164 -15.79 7.47 16.56
CA ASN A 164 -16.30 7.62 15.20
C ASN A 164 -15.46 8.65 14.43
N GLU A 165 -15.03 9.73 15.10
CA GLU A 165 -14.15 10.74 14.53
C GLU A 165 -12.79 10.11 14.13
N ALA A 166 -12.24 9.25 14.99
CA ALA A 166 -11.01 8.51 14.70
C ALA A 166 -11.10 7.56 13.50
N ARG A 167 -12.32 7.18 13.08
CA ARG A 167 -12.57 6.27 11.93
C ARG A 167 -12.87 7.02 10.64
N LEU A 168 -12.99 8.34 10.66
CA LEU A 168 -13.25 9.14 9.47
C LEU A 168 -12.10 8.99 8.47
N SER A 169 -12.45 8.76 7.21
CA SER A 169 -11.50 8.65 6.11
C SER A 169 -11.92 9.54 4.95
N PRO A 170 -11.06 10.48 4.51
CA PRO A 170 -11.34 11.34 3.35
C PRO A 170 -11.20 10.58 2.02
N LEU A 171 -10.95 9.26 2.05
CA LEU A 171 -10.83 8.40 0.88
C LEU A 171 -12.18 7.79 0.46
N GLN A 172 -13.29 8.12 1.14
CA GLN A 172 -14.61 7.70 0.70
C GLN A 172 -14.96 8.31 -0.67
N HIS A 173 -15.57 7.51 -1.55
CA HIS A 173 -15.84 7.91 -2.93
C HIS A 173 -17.22 7.49 -3.46
N GLY A 174 -18.07 6.90 -2.60
CA GLY A 174 -19.41 6.45 -3.00
C GLY A 174 -20.37 7.61 -3.33
N HIS A 175 -20.12 8.80 -2.80
CA HIS A 175 -20.94 10.00 -3.00
C HIS A 175 -20.60 10.79 -4.26
N ILE A 176 -19.62 10.36 -5.06
CA ILE A 176 -19.10 11.15 -6.18
C ILE A 176 -19.50 10.55 -7.52
N ASN A 177 -20.17 11.38 -8.33
CA ASN A 177 -20.52 11.05 -9.70
C ASN A 177 -19.41 11.45 -10.66
N VAL A 178 -18.53 10.50 -10.99
CA VAL A 178 -17.42 10.69 -11.95
C VAL A 178 -17.86 10.67 -13.42
N LEU A 179 -19.12 10.28 -13.71
CA LEU A 179 -19.67 10.24 -15.06
C LEU A 179 -20.24 11.59 -15.51
N GLY A 180 -20.37 12.55 -14.59
CA GLY A 180 -20.99 13.85 -14.85
C GLY A 180 -22.52 13.79 -14.89
N HIS A 181 -23.14 14.95 -15.09
CA HIS A 181 -24.59 15.09 -15.24
C HIS A 181 -24.95 15.21 -16.73
N TYR A 182 -25.78 14.29 -17.23
CA TYR A 182 -26.34 14.37 -18.56
C TYR A 182 -27.74 14.96 -18.48
N SER A 183 -27.86 16.24 -18.81
CA SER A 183 -29.15 16.90 -18.96
C SER A 183 -29.61 16.77 -20.41
N PHE A 184 -30.63 15.94 -20.65
CA PHE A 184 -31.28 15.87 -21.95
C PHE A 184 -32.42 16.88 -22.00
N THR A 185 -32.32 17.88 -22.87
CA THR A 185 -33.47 18.70 -23.25
C THR A 185 -34.30 17.90 -24.25
N LEU A 186 -35.34 17.22 -23.77
CA LEU A 186 -36.33 16.59 -24.63
C LEU A 186 -37.07 17.66 -25.42
N SER A 187 -37.07 17.56 -26.75
CA SER A 187 -37.88 18.43 -27.60
C SER A 187 -39.37 18.07 -27.46
N ASN A 188 -40.23 19.09 -27.44
CA ASN A 188 -41.68 18.98 -27.25
C ASN A 188 -42.41 18.04 -28.25
N SER A 189 -41.74 17.61 -29.32
CA SER A 189 -42.26 16.63 -30.27
C SER A 189 -42.32 15.20 -29.72
N ILE A 190 -41.59 14.89 -28.63
CA ILE A 190 -41.53 13.54 -28.04
C ILE A 190 -42.52 13.38 -26.87
N LEU A 191 -42.94 14.48 -26.23
CA LEU A 191 -43.88 14.47 -25.09
C LEU A 191 -45.36 14.32 -25.48
N LYS A 192 -45.69 14.34 -26.78
CA LYS A 192 -47.08 14.29 -27.27
C LYS A 192 -47.59 12.89 -27.62
N ASP A 193 -46.74 11.88 -27.61
CA ASP A 193 -47.12 10.49 -27.92
C ASP A 193 -47.12 9.61 -26.65
N SER A 194 -47.63 10.13 -25.52
CA SER A 194 -47.86 9.38 -24.28
C SER A 194 -49.29 9.54 -23.77
#